data_AF-A0A8H9LDP8-F1
#
_entry.id   AF-A0A8H9LDP8-F1
#
_cell.length_a   1.000
_cell.length_b   1.000
_cell.length_c   1.000
_cell.angle_alpha   90.00
_cell.angle_beta   90.00
_cell.angle_gamma   90.00
#
_symmetry.space_group_name_H-M   'P 1'
#
loop_
_entity.id
_entity.type
_entity.pdbx_description
1 polymer ?
#
loop_
_entity_poly.entity_id
_entity_poly.type
_entity_poly.pdbx_seq_one_letter_code
_entity_poly.pdbx_strand_id
1 'polypeptide(L)'
;MGRTRTWGVITALFTLAACGGQGTESGAPPAGVSVSLNQWRSDETAHELEVSVRNDAGTQVRFLDVQLVTGSFATLPPTRMDTALGRTPRTDLRIPYGEARCDPATIPPVKPATVVAHIQVGDGTPRKVVFPVHHPDPTLDGLVKAECGAYILRRSVDVTFGDTWTRVGRTLQGNLVVTRKGGAEPITIDDLGATTHYTMLPRSRHPRGGERGLVAVLAADATRLEIPVEVTPMRCDWHAFAEAKKAYLFPIYGTVGGGEKRYLIATPPAPVQQAFLSYAQDVCGVGGS
;
A
#
# COMPACT_ATOMS: atom_id res chain seq x y z
N MET A 1 70.16 58.18 14.17
CA MET A 1 69.93 56.79 14.66
C MET A 1 68.46 56.45 14.48
N GLY A 2 68.08 55.80 13.38
CA GLY A 2 66.68 55.44 13.10
C GLY A 2 66.67 54.08 12.40
N ARG A 3 66.24 53.05 13.12
CA ARG A 3 66.27 51.64 12.74
C ARG A 3 65.24 51.33 11.64
N THR A 4 65.71 50.69 10.57
CA THR A 4 64.92 49.99 9.56
C THR A 4 64.27 48.73 10.16
N ARG A 5 62.97 48.51 9.89
CA ARG A 5 62.26 47.26 10.20
C ARG A 5 61.94 46.54 8.89
N THR A 6 62.62 45.41 8.68
CA THR A 6 62.34 44.41 7.66
C THR A 6 61.11 43.57 8.07
N TRP A 7 60.19 43.37 7.13
CA TRP A 7 59.07 42.44 7.27
C TRP A 7 59.47 41.09 6.66
N GLY A 8 59.43 40.03 7.46
CA GLY A 8 59.60 38.65 7.00
C GLY A 8 58.25 38.07 6.59
N VAL A 9 58.18 37.50 5.39
CA VAL A 9 57.03 36.74 4.89
C VAL A 9 57.15 35.30 5.37
N ILE A 10 56.18 34.85 6.16
CA ILE A 10 56.05 33.45 6.60
C ILE A 10 55.19 32.73 5.57
N THR A 11 55.79 31.82 4.81
CA THR A 11 55.10 30.91 3.88
C THR A 11 54.57 29.71 4.67
N ALA A 12 53.26 29.67 4.92
CA ALA A 12 52.59 28.52 5.51
C ALA A 12 52.28 27.48 4.43
N LEU A 13 52.93 26.31 4.48
CA LEU A 13 52.53 25.13 3.71
C LEU A 13 51.25 24.54 4.33
N PHE A 14 50.12 24.68 3.62
CA PHE A 14 48.90 23.93 3.92
C PHE A 14 48.98 22.53 3.28
N THR A 15 49.19 21.50 4.09
CA THR A 15 48.98 20.11 3.68
C THR A 15 47.48 19.82 3.63
N LEU A 16 46.94 19.72 2.41
CA LEU A 16 45.59 19.22 2.14
C LEU A 16 45.54 17.72 2.45
N ALA A 17 45.04 17.37 3.64
CA ALA A 17 44.63 16.01 3.95
C ALA A 17 43.34 15.71 3.17
N ALA A 18 43.48 15.03 2.04
CA ALA A 18 42.36 14.50 1.27
C ALA A 18 41.74 13.32 2.04
N CYS A 19 40.64 13.57 2.75
CA CYS A 19 39.74 12.53 3.21
C CYS A 19 39.04 11.91 1.99
N GLY A 20 39.68 10.93 1.37
CA GLY A 20 39.04 10.04 0.41
C GLY A 20 37.97 9.23 1.14
N GLY A 21 36.73 9.70 1.07
CA GLY A 21 35.58 8.89 1.46
C GLY A 21 35.58 7.63 0.62
N GLN A 22 35.93 6.51 1.23
CA GLN A 22 35.76 5.19 0.64
C GLN A 22 34.26 4.98 0.43
N GLY A 23 33.78 5.26 -0.78
CA GLY A 23 32.49 4.75 -1.21
C GLY A 23 32.56 3.24 -1.09
N THR A 24 31.78 2.66 -0.15
CA THR A 24 31.66 1.22 0.01
C THR A 24 31.18 0.65 -1.32
N GLU A 25 32.11 0.05 -2.06
CA GLU A 25 31.89 -0.51 -3.37
C GLU A 25 30.77 -1.55 -3.27
N SER A 26 29.66 -1.28 -3.95
CA SER A 26 28.50 -2.16 -3.95
C SER A 26 28.83 -3.36 -4.82
N GLY A 27 28.90 -4.55 -4.22
CA GLY A 27 29.28 -5.75 -4.98
C GLY A 27 28.09 -6.57 -5.45
N ALA A 28 28.35 -7.49 -6.38
CA ALA A 28 27.36 -8.42 -6.91
C ALA A 28 26.86 -9.42 -5.85
N PRO A 29 25.65 -10.00 -6.03
CA PRO A 29 25.13 -11.10 -5.22
C PRO A 29 26.13 -12.27 -5.13
N PRO A 30 26.24 -12.95 -3.97
CA PRO A 30 26.95 -14.22 -3.90
C PRO A 30 26.36 -15.24 -4.88
N ALA A 31 27.21 -16.09 -5.46
CA ALA A 31 26.76 -17.15 -6.36
C ALA A 31 25.75 -18.07 -5.66
N GLY A 32 24.63 -18.36 -6.33
CA GLY A 32 23.55 -19.19 -5.77
C GLY A 32 22.61 -18.45 -4.80
N VAL A 33 22.79 -17.15 -4.59
CA VAL A 33 21.88 -16.33 -3.76
C VAL A 33 21.11 -15.37 -4.64
N SER A 34 19.78 -15.39 -4.50
CA SER A 34 18.87 -14.52 -5.24
C SER A 34 17.74 -14.04 -4.35
N VAL A 35 17.07 -12.97 -4.77
CA VAL A 35 15.90 -12.42 -4.09
C VAL A 35 14.76 -12.22 -5.07
N SER A 36 13.54 -12.35 -4.57
CA SER A 36 12.31 -11.91 -5.23
C SER A 36 11.44 -11.16 -4.23
N LEU A 37 10.40 -10.49 -4.70
CA LEU A 37 9.45 -9.79 -3.85
C LEU A 37 8.14 -10.55 -3.74
N ASN A 38 7.56 -10.55 -2.55
CA ASN A 38 6.22 -11.06 -2.29
C ASN A 38 5.53 -10.16 -1.26
N GLN A 39 4.22 -10.31 -1.10
CA GLN A 39 3.49 -9.70 0.00
C GLN A 39 2.45 -10.68 0.52
N TRP A 40 2.42 -10.91 1.84
CA TRP A 40 1.33 -11.65 2.46
C TRP A 40 0.18 -10.71 2.79
N ARG A 41 -1.03 -11.28 2.88
CA ARG A 41 -2.24 -10.52 3.21
C ARG A 41 -2.16 -9.79 4.56
N SER A 42 -1.39 -10.32 5.51
CA SER A 42 -1.11 -9.66 6.78
C SER A 42 -0.33 -8.36 6.60
N ASP A 43 0.55 -8.31 5.60
CA ASP A 43 1.56 -7.28 5.41
C ASP A 43 1.01 -6.08 4.63
N GLU A 44 0.03 -6.33 3.75
CA GLU A 44 -0.71 -5.29 3.01
C GLU A 44 -1.14 -4.14 3.92
N THR A 45 -1.62 -4.50 5.11
CA THR A 45 -2.24 -3.55 6.03
C THR A 45 -1.23 -2.80 6.89
N ALA A 46 0.01 -3.29 6.95
CA ALA A 46 1.13 -2.70 7.64
C ALA A 46 2.05 -1.89 6.71
N HIS A 47 1.74 -1.82 5.40
CA HIS A 47 2.63 -1.22 4.39
C HIS A 47 4.00 -1.94 4.34
N GLU A 48 3.94 -3.26 4.47
CA GLU A 48 5.09 -4.17 4.49
C GLU A 48 5.08 -5.10 3.28
N LEU A 49 6.26 -5.56 2.88
CA LEU A 49 6.46 -6.60 1.88
C LEU A 49 7.57 -7.55 2.34
N GLU A 50 7.67 -8.68 1.67
CA GLU A 50 8.67 -9.70 1.93
C GLU A 50 9.73 -9.71 0.83
N VAL A 51 10.99 -9.65 1.25
CA VAL A 51 12.14 -10.02 0.41
C VAL A 51 12.36 -11.51 0.56
N SER A 52 11.86 -12.29 -0.40
CA SER A 52 12.04 -13.74 -0.45
C SER A 52 13.45 -14.07 -0.92
N VAL A 53 14.29 -14.52 0.01
CA VAL A 53 15.68 -14.93 -0.26
C VAL A 53 15.74 -16.42 -0.57
N ARG A 54 16.42 -16.77 -1.66
CA ARG A 54 16.82 -18.14 -1.98
C ARG A 54 18.33 -18.26 -1.87
N ASN A 55 18.82 -19.30 -1.18
CA ASN A 55 20.23 -19.65 -1.10
C ASN A 55 20.42 -21.11 -1.52
N ASP A 56 20.94 -21.33 -2.72
CA ASP A 56 21.29 -22.65 -3.24
C ASP A 56 22.70 -23.10 -2.84
N ALA A 57 23.53 -22.20 -2.30
CA ALA A 57 24.88 -22.51 -1.88
C ALA A 57 24.88 -23.25 -0.52
N GLY A 58 25.95 -24.01 -0.27
CA GLY A 58 26.21 -24.62 1.03
C GLY A 58 26.72 -23.62 2.08
N THR A 59 27.18 -22.44 1.65
CA THR A 59 27.71 -21.40 2.53
C THR A 59 26.57 -20.54 3.08
N GLN A 60 26.60 -20.29 4.39
CA GLN A 60 25.64 -19.42 5.05
C GLN A 60 25.84 -17.96 4.63
N VAL A 61 24.74 -17.24 4.45
CA VAL A 61 24.72 -15.78 4.21
C VAL A 61 23.89 -15.11 5.30
N ARG A 62 24.51 -14.20 6.04
CA ARG A 62 23.87 -13.40 7.07
C ARG A 62 23.49 -12.03 6.53
N PHE A 63 22.22 -11.67 6.64
CA PHE A 63 21.69 -10.34 6.29
C PHE A 63 21.64 -9.48 7.56
N LEU A 64 22.27 -8.31 7.50
CA LEU A 64 22.36 -7.35 8.61
C LEU A 64 21.39 -6.18 8.44
N ASP A 65 21.02 -5.90 7.20
CA ASP A 65 19.93 -5.02 6.85
C ASP A 65 19.47 -5.30 5.43
N VAL A 66 18.26 -4.86 5.13
CA VAL A 66 17.64 -4.99 3.81
C VAL A 66 16.87 -3.71 3.49
N GLN A 67 16.97 -3.24 2.26
CA GLN A 67 16.32 -2.04 1.76
C GLN A 67 15.78 -2.27 0.36
N LEU A 68 14.52 -1.91 0.11
CA LEU A 68 14.00 -1.79 -1.25
C LEU A 68 14.37 -0.43 -1.85
N VAL A 69 14.92 -0.45 -3.05
CA VAL A 69 15.19 0.76 -3.84
C VAL A 69 14.54 0.61 -5.21
N THR A 70 13.61 1.51 -5.52
CA THR A 70 12.90 1.57 -6.81
C THR A 70 12.44 2.99 -7.09
N GLY A 71 12.29 3.34 -8.37
CA GLY A 71 11.68 4.59 -8.80
C GLY A 71 10.15 4.63 -8.65
N SER A 72 9.51 3.53 -8.25
CA SER A 72 8.04 3.46 -8.11
C SER A 72 7.53 3.92 -6.74
N PHE A 73 8.37 3.88 -5.70
CA PHE A 73 8.02 4.18 -4.31
C PHE A 73 9.05 5.13 -3.69
N ALA A 74 8.69 5.80 -2.60
CA ALA A 74 9.64 6.50 -1.76
C ALA A 74 10.63 5.50 -1.13
N THR A 75 11.92 5.82 -1.16
CA THR A 75 12.94 4.97 -0.54
C THR A 75 12.93 5.19 0.96
N LEU A 76 12.68 4.12 1.73
CA LEU A 76 12.79 4.13 3.19
C LEU A 76 14.21 3.73 3.63
N PRO A 77 14.63 4.08 4.86
CA PRO A 77 15.88 3.61 5.43
C PRO A 77 15.95 2.06 5.48
N PRO A 78 17.16 1.46 5.43
CA PRO A 78 17.31 0.00 5.56
C PRO A 78 16.73 -0.53 6.86
N THR A 79 16.00 -1.64 6.78
CA THR A 79 15.50 -2.37 7.95
C THR A 79 16.64 -3.18 8.53
N ARG A 80 17.06 -2.83 9.75
CA ARG A 80 18.05 -3.60 10.49
C ARG A 80 17.49 -4.98 10.82
N MET A 81 18.29 -6.00 10.58
CA MET A 81 17.99 -7.38 10.94
C MET A 81 19.29 -8.11 11.26
N ASP A 82 19.18 -9.34 11.74
CA ASP A 82 20.35 -10.22 11.90
C ASP A 82 19.90 -11.64 11.62
N THR A 83 19.84 -11.99 10.34
CA THR A 83 19.27 -13.26 9.89
C THR A 83 20.30 -14.03 9.09
N ALA A 84 20.73 -15.17 9.63
CA ALA A 84 21.69 -16.06 9.02
C ALA A 84 20.98 -17.19 8.26
N LEU A 85 21.16 -17.24 6.95
CA LEU A 85 20.47 -18.15 6.05
C LEU A 85 21.46 -19.17 5.49
N GLY A 86 21.31 -20.43 5.90
CA GLY A 86 21.97 -21.56 5.23
C GLY A 86 21.35 -21.84 3.87
N ARG A 87 21.51 -23.07 3.35
CA ARG A 87 20.81 -23.49 2.14
C ARG A 87 19.30 -23.46 2.39
N THR A 88 18.57 -22.66 1.61
CA THR A 88 17.12 -22.51 1.75
C THR A 88 16.48 -22.29 0.38
N PRO A 89 15.36 -22.99 0.07
CA PRO A 89 14.62 -22.71 -1.15
C PRO A 89 13.93 -21.35 -1.10
N ARG A 90 13.59 -20.87 0.11
CA ARG A 90 12.95 -19.59 0.38
C ARG A 90 12.98 -19.24 1.87
N THR A 91 13.37 -18.02 2.20
CA THR A 91 13.14 -17.39 3.50
C THR A 91 12.73 -15.94 3.28
N ASP A 92 11.63 -15.53 3.90
CA ASP A 92 11.07 -14.19 3.72
C ASP A 92 11.63 -13.24 4.78
N LEU A 93 12.21 -12.13 4.33
CA LEU A 93 12.70 -11.04 5.16
C LEU A 93 11.76 -9.85 5.02
N ARG A 94 11.02 -9.55 6.08
CA ARG A 94 10.01 -8.50 6.09
C ARG A 94 10.63 -7.12 6.16
N ILE A 95 10.18 -6.24 5.28
CA ILE A 95 10.56 -4.82 5.26
C ILE A 95 9.35 -3.93 4.97
N PRO A 96 9.31 -2.69 5.48
CA PRO A 96 8.36 -1.69 5.02
C PRO A 96 8.74 -1.20 3.61
N TYR A 97 7.77 -0.66 2.88
CA TYR A 97 8.00 0.08 1.64
C TYR A 97 7.35 1.46 1.73
N GLY A 98 7.92 2.45 1.04
CA GLY A 98 7.44 3.84 1.12
C GLY A 98 6.21 4.09 0.26
N GLU A 99 5.69 5.31 0.30
CA GLU A 99 4.53 5.73 -0.49
C GLU A 99 4.77 5.60 -2.00
N ALA A 100 3.76 5.19 -2.76
CA ALA A 100 3.84 5.14 -4.21
C ALA A 100 4.00 6.53 -4.83
N ARG A 101 4.83 6.62 -5.86
CA ARG A 101 5.06 7.84 -6.64
C ARG A 101 4.04 7.93 -7.77
N CYS A 102 2.87 8.47 -7.45
CA CYS A 102 1.73 8.49 -8.36
C CYS A 102 1.68 9.72 -9.25
N ASP A 103 1.20 9.53 -10.48
CA ASP A 103 0.75 10.61 -11.36
C ASP A 103 -0.72 10.93 -11.05
N PRO A 104 -1.15 12.22 -11.13
CA PRO A 104 -2.52 12.62 -10.78
C PRO A 104 -3.61 12.11 -11.73
N ALA A 105 -3.28 11.70 -12.95
CA ALA A 105 -4.25 11.31 -13.96
C ALA A 105 -4.13 9.84 -14.38
N THR A 106 -2.91 9.30 -14.35
CA THR A 106 -2.59 7.97 -14.87
C THR A 106 -1.83 7.14 -13.84
N ILE A 107 -1.97 5.82 -13.92
CA ILE A 107 -1.16 4.92 -13.10
C ILE A 107 0.18 4.75 -13.82
N PRO A 108 1.31 5.16 -13.23
CA PRO A 108 2.61 4.99 -13.88
C PRO A 108 2.97 3.50 -13.96
N PRO A 109 3.70 3.06 -15.00
CA PRO A 109 4.20 1.70 -15.04
C PRO A 109 5.23 1.49 -13.92
N VAL A 110 5.25 0.27 -13.36
CA VAL A 110 6.27 -0.12 -12.37
C VAL A 110 7.67 0.12 -12.93
N LYS A 111 8.57 0.63 -12.09
CA LYS A 111 9.99 0.88 -12.42
C LYS A 111 10.86 -0.28 -11.95
N PRO A 112 12.04 -0.49 -12.55
CA PRO A 112 13.03 -1.44 -12.04
C PRO A 112 13.30 -1.25 -10.54
N ALA A 113 13.60 -2.36 -9.88
CA ALA A 113 13.84 -2.39 -8.45
C ALA A 113 15.11 -3.19 -8.12
N THR A 114 15.75 -2.81 -7.03
CA THR A 114 16.87 -3.52 -6.45
C THR A 114 16.65 -3.66 -4.95
N VAL A 115 17.07 -4.79 -4.41
CA VAL A 115 17.22 -4.96 -2.97
C VAL A 115 18.67 -4.68 -2.62
N VAL A 116 18.89 -3.72 -1.73
CA VAL A 116 20.21 -3.38 -1.20
C VAL A 116 20.32 -3.95 0.21
N ALA A 117 21.39 -4.69 0.48
CA ALA A 117 21.60 -5.32 1.78
C ALA A 117 23.07 -5.31 2.18
N HIS A 118 23.36 -5.13 3.47
CA HIS A 118 24.65 -5.53 4.03
C HIS A 118 24.60 -7.01 4.39
N ILE A 119 25.50 -7.80 3.79
CA ILE A 119 25.57 -9.23 4.02
C ILE A 119 26.97 -9.67 4.46
N GLN A 120 27.02 -10.77 5.18
CA GLN A 120 28.24 -11.50 5.54
C GLN A 120 28.14 -12.92 4.98
N VAL A 121 29.15 -13.38 4.24
CA VAL A 121 29.19 -14.74 3.67
C VAL A 121 30.17 -15.59 4.48
N GLY A 122 29.68 -16.65 5.12
CA GLY A 122 30.47 -17.41 6.10
C GLY A 122 31.05 -16.50 7.19
N ASP A 123 32.33 -16.66 7.50
CA ASP A 123 33.08 -15.83 8.46
C ASP A 123 33.74 -14.60 7.81
N GLY A 124 33.35 -14.25 6.58
CA GLY A 124 33.90 -13.09 5.87
C GLY A 124 33.54 -11.75 6.52
N THR A 125 34.00 -10.64 5.95
CA THR A 125 33.61 -9.30 6.40
C THR A 125 32.24 -8.90 5.81
N PRO A 126 31.39 -8.21 6.58
CA PRO A 126 30.16 -7.64 6.04
C PRO A 126 30.43 -6.68 4.88
N ARG A 127 29.66 -6.80 3.80
CA ARG A 127 29.75 -5.92 2.63
C ARG A 127 28.38 -5.58 2.08
N LYS A 128 28.28 -4.42 1.42
CA LYS A 128 27.08 -3.99 0.72
C LYS A 128 26.92 -4.77 -0.59
N VAL A 129 25.72 -5.27 -0.82
CA VAL A 129 25.33 -6.03 -2.01
C VAL A 129 24.05 -5.49 -2.59
N VAL A 130 23.98 -5.46 -3.92
CA VAL A 130 22.80 -5.04 -4.68
C VAL A 130 22.26 -6.24 -5.44
N PHE A 131 21.07 -6.68 -5.06
CA PHE A 131 20.35 -7.75 -5.73
C PHE A 131 19.38 -7.15 -6.75
N PRO A 132 19.50 -7.49 -8.04
CA PRO A 132 18.50 -7.12 -9.01
C PRO A 132 17.19 -7.88 -8.71
N VAL A 133 16.06 -7.17 -8.80
CA VAL A 133 14.74 -7.80 -8.79
C VAL A 133 14.29 -7.96 -10.24
N HIS A 134 13.56 -9.04 -10.54
CA HIS A 134 12.96 -9.24 -11.86
C HIS A 134 12.13 -8.01 -12.26
N HIS A 135 12.17 -7.62 -13.53
CA HIS A 135 11.41 -6.49 -14.04
C HIS A 135 10.65 -6.89 -15.31
N PRO A 136 9.33 -6.67 -15.38
CA PRO A 136 8.46 -6.14 -14.32
C PRO A 136 8.31 -7.12 -13.15
N ASP A 137 8.33 -6.61 -11.91
CA ASP A 137 8.01 -7.41 -10.73
C ASP A 137 6.48 -7.38 -10.51
N PRO A 138 5.80 -8.53 -10.47
CA PRO A 138 4.34 -8.56 -10.36
C PRO A 138 3.82 -8.05 -9.01
N THR A 139 4.59 -8.21 -7.93
CA THR A 139 4.23 -7.71 -6.60
C THR A 139 4.26 -6.18 -6.60
N LEU A 140 5.34 -5.57 -7.10
CA LEU A 140 5.45 -4.12 -7.20
C LEU A 140 4.44 -3.52 -8.20
N ASP A 141 4.19 -4.18 -9.34
CA ASP A 141 3.16 -3.75 -10.29
C ASP A 141 1.77 -3.70 -9.65
N GLY A 142 1.42 -4.75 -8.89
CA GLY A 142 0.18 -4.79 -8.13
C GLY A 142 0.07 -3.67 -7.10
N LEU A 143 1.14 -3.40 -6.36
CA LEU A 143 1.19 -2.32 -5.37
C LEU A 143 1.05 -0.93 -6.00
N VAL A 144 1.76 -0.66 -7.11
CA VAL A 144 1.66 0.62 -7.83
C VAL A 144 0.23 0.84 -8.33
N LYS A 145 -0.38 -0.18 -8.93
CA LYS A 145 -1.77 -0.12 -9.41
C LYS A 145 -2.74 0.13 -8.26
N ALA A 146 -2.57 -0.55 -7.14
CA ALA A 146 -3.43 -0.39 -5.98
C ALA A 146 -3.33 1.02 -5.37
N GLU A 147 -2.12 1.49 -5.05
CA GLU A 147 -1.94 2.79 -4.39
C GLU A 147 -2.24 3.97 -5.31
N CYS A 148 -1.73 3.95 -6.54
CA CYS A 148 -1.96 5.06 -7.46
C CYS A 148 -3.38 5.06 -8.01
N GLY A 149 -3.99 3.90 -8.18
CA GLY A 149 -5.41 3.81 -8.46
C GLY A 149 -6.26 4.44 -7.35
N ALA A 150 -5.99 4.07 -6.09
CA ALA A 150 -6.69 4.63 -4.94
C ALA A 150 -6.44 6.15 -4.79
N TYR A 151 -5.22 6.61 -5.06
CA TYR A 151 -4.86 8.03 -5.07
C TYR A 151 -5.69 8.83 -6.08
N ILE A 152 -5.76 8.38 -7.34
CA ILE A 152 -6.53 9.05 -8.40
C ILE A 152 -8.01 9.09 -8.03
N LEU A 153 -8.58 7.98 -7.52
CA LEU A 153 -9.98 7.93 -7.16
C LEU A 153 -10.32 8.86 -5.98
N ARG A 154 -9.51 8.87 -4.91
CA ARG A 154 -9.69 9.77 -3.73
C ARG A 154 -9.51 11.26 -4.04
N ARG A 155 -8.79 11.58 -5.13
CA ARG A 155 -8.70 12.94 -5.66
C ARG A 155 -9.91 13.34 -6.48
N SER A 156 -10.57 12.38 -7.10
CA SER A 156 -11.71 12.61 -7.99
C SER A 156 -13.03 12.68 -7.22
N VAL A 157 -13.20 11.83 -6.20
CA VAL A 157 -14.43 11.75 -5.41
C VAL A 157 -14.18 11.57 -3.92
N ASP A 158 -15.16 11.97 -3.13
CA ASP A 158 -15.40 11.48 -1.78
C ASP A 158 -16.58 10.51 -1.79
N VAL A 159 -16.53 9.47 -0.95
CA VAL A 159 -17.63 8.51 -0.78
C VAL A 159 -17.97 8.42 0.70
N THR A 160 -19.16 8.91 1.04
CA THR A 160 -19.66 8.96 2.41
C THR A 160 -20.94 8.15 2.56
N PHE A 161 -21.30 7.85 3.80
CA PHE A 161 -22.57 7.20 4.13
C PHE A 161 -23.57 8.28 4.47
N GLY A 162 -24.77 8.22 3.88
CA GLY A 162 -25.85 9.13 4.24
C GLY A 162 -26.27 8.96 5.70
N ASP A 163 -26.91 9.97 6.27
CA ASP A 163 -27.22 10.00 7.71
C ASP A 163 -28.43 9.15 8.09
N THR A 164 -29.26 8.78 7.12
CA THR A 164 -30.50 8.04 7.35
C THR A 164 -30.35 6.58 6.92
N TRP A 165 -30.52 5.69 7.88
CA TRP A 165 -30.54 4.24 7.68
C TRP A 165 -31.80 3.65 8.30
N THR A 166 -32.49 2.80 7.56
CA THR A 166 -33.77 2.24 7.98
C THR A 166 -33.78 0.74 7.79
N ARG A 167 -34.22 0.03 8.82
CA ARG A 167 -34.39 -1.42 8.74
C ARG A 167 -35.65 -1.74 7.94
N VAL A 168 -35.48 -2.59 6.92
CA VAL A 168 -36.59 -3.14 6.13
C VAL A 168 -36.44 -4.66 6.11
N GLY A 169 -37.29 -5.34 6.88
CA GLY A 169 -37.22 -6.78 7.11
C GLY A 169 -35.87 -7.20 7.70
N ARG A 170 -35.12 -7.98 6.94
CA ARG A 170 -33.78 -8.47 7.31
C ARG A 170 -32.64 -7.66 6.72
N THR A 171 -32.91 -6.49 6.13
CA THR A 171 -31.88 -5.62 5.53
C THR A 171 -31.85 -4.26 6.25
N LEU A 172 -30.68 -3.61 6.25
CA LEU A 172 -30.55 -2.21 6.61
C LEU A 172 -30.34 -1.39 5.34
N GLN A 173 -31.22 -0.44 5.06
CA GLN A 173 -31.22 0.34 3.82
C GLN A 173 -30.77 1.77 4.08
N GLY A 174 -30.01 2.34 3.14
CA GLY A 174 -29.51 3.71 3.21
C GLY A 174 -28.94 4.14 1.86
N ASN A 175 -28.16 5.22 1.87
CA ASN A 175 -27.49 5.73 0.68
C ASN A 175 -25.98 5.82 0.89
N LEU A 176 -25.21 5.49 -0.14
CA LEU A 176 -23.86 6.04 -0.30
C LEU A 176 -23.95 7.36 -1.06
N VAL A 177 -23.17 8.34 -0.64
CA VAL A 177 -23.11 9.67 -1.24
C VAL A 177 -21.73 9.85 -1.84
N VAL A 178 -21.69 9.91 -3.17
CA VAL A 178 -20.47 10.19 -3.94
C VAL A 178 -20.46 11.66 -4.29
N THR A 179 -19.42 12.38 -3.87
CA THR A 179 -19.27 13.82 -4.14
C THR A 179 -18.00 14.07 -4.95
N ARG A 180 -18.12 14.82 -6.05
CA ARG A 180 -16.97 15.19 -6.89
C ARG A 180 -16.03 16.12 -6.12
N LYS A 181 -14.75 15.79 -6.10
CA LYS A 181 -13.67 16.63 -5.55
C LYS A 181 -12.87 17.35 -6.63
N GLY A 182 -12.76 16.76 -7.81
CA GLY A 182 -12.00 17.34 -8.93
C GLY A 182 -12.20 16.61 -10.25
N GLY A 183 -11.76 17.26 -11.33
CA GLY A 183 -11.90 16.76 -12.70
C GLY A 183 -13.31 16.92 -13.29
N ALA A 184 -13.41 16.87 -14.62
CA ALA A 184 -14.68 16.93 -15.36
C ALA A 184 -15.06 15.59 -16.00
N GLU A 185 -14.21 14.56 -15.87
CA GLU A 185 -14.49 13.24 -16.41
C GLU A 185 -15.66 12.56 -15.68
N PRO A 186 -16.47 11.75 -16.37
CA PRO A 186 -17.40 10.85 -15.72
C PRO A 186 -16.68 9.93 -14.74
N ILE A 187 -17.29 9.68 -13.57
CA ILE A 187 -16.82 8.68 -12.61
C ILE A 187 -17.87 7.59 -12.51
N THR A 188 -17.46 6.34 -12.74
CA THR A 188 -18.32 5.19 -12.50
C THR A 188 -18.01 4.60 -11.13
N ILE A 189 -19.04 4.16 -10.43
CA ILE A 189 -18.92 3.21 -9.34
C ILE A 189 -19.22 1.85 -9.95
N ASP A 190 -18.24 0.97 -9.95
CA ASP A 190 -18.29 -0.30 -10.66
C ASP A 190 -18.75 -1.42 -9.72
N ASP A 191 -18.35 -1.35 -8.46
CA ASP A 191 -18.65 -2.42 -7.49
C ASP A 191 -18.61 -1.93 -6.04
N LEU A 192 -19.38 -2.59 -5.19
CA LEU A 192 -19.42 -2.37 -3.75
C LEU A 192 -18.87 -3.62 -3.06
N GLY A 193 -17.67 -3.52 -2.51
CA GLY A 193 -17.01 -4.60 -1.80
C GLY A 193 -17.67 -4.91 -0.46
N ALA A 194 -17.67 -6.18 -0.08
CA ALA A 194 -18.06 -6.64 1.24
C ALA A 194 -16.91 -6.54 2.25
N THR A 195 -17.25 -6.48 3.53
CA THR A 195 -16.32 -6.72 4.64
C THR A 195 -16.51 -8.14 5.17
N THR A 196 -15.68 -8.58 6.12
CA THR A 196 -15.90 -9.87 6.80
C THR A 196 -17.24 -9.92 7.55
N HIS A 197 -17.81 -8.76 7.89
CA HIS A 197 -19.00 -8.65 8.75
C HIS A 197 -20.24 -8.28 7.98
N TYR A 198 -20.11 -7.54 6.88
CA TYR A 198 -21.23 -6.96 6.16
C TYR A 198 -21.07 -7.11 4.66
N THR A 199 -22.16 -7.49 4.00
CA THR A 199 -22.34 -7.34 2.57
C THR A 199 -23.09 -6.04 2.33
N MET A 200 -22.66 -5.25 1.35
CA MET A 200 -23.37 -4.05 0.89
C MET A 200 -23.65 -4.19 -0.61
N LEU A 201 -24.91 -4.05 -1.00
CA LEU A 201 -25.35 -4.19 -2.39
C LEU A 201 -26.17 -2.98 -2.82
N PRO A 202 -26.12 -2.58 -4.10
CA PRO A 202 -27.04 -1.58 -4.62
C PRO A 202 -28.47 -2.13 -4.65
N ARG A 203 -29.44 -1.29 -4.26
CA ARG A 203 -30.87 -1.68 -4.25
C ARG A 203 -31.45 -1.72 -5.66
N SER A 204 -30.95 -0.89 -6.55
CA SER A 204 -31.31 -0.95 -7.96
C SER A 204 -30.46 -2.02 -8.64
N ARG A 205 -31.09 -3.08 -9.14
CA ARG A 205 -30.42 -3.98 -10.09
C ARG A 205 -30.19 -3.22 -11.39
N HIS A 206 -29.05 -3.45 -12.04
CA HIS A 206 -28.74 -2.94 -13.37
C HIS A 206 -29.96 -2.91 -14.30
N PRO A 207 -30.09 -1.91 -15.17
CA PRO A 207 -30.98 -2.00 -16.32
C PRO A 207 -30.72 -3.36 -17.00
N ARG A 208 -31.78 -4.13 -17.27
CA ARG A 208 -31.66 -5.38 -18.04
C ARG A 208 -30.94 -5.04 -19.35
N GLY A 209 -29.69 -5.49 -19.51
CA GLY A 209 -28.82 -5.16 -20.66
C GLY A 209 -27.59 -4.30 -20.35
N GLY A 210 -27.37 -3.86 -19.10
CA GLY A 210 -26.16 -3.13 -18.70
C GLY A 210 -24.92 -4.03 -18.50
N GLU A 211 -23.73 -3.46 -18.67
CA GLU A 211 -22.45 -4.12 -18.40
C GLU A 211 -22.40 -4.67 -16.97
N ARG A 212 -21.99 -5.94 -16.81
CA ARG A 212 -21.80 -6.54 -15.48
C ARG A 212 -20.79 -5.70 -14.68
N GLY A 213 -21.18 -5.21 -13.51
CA GLY A 213 -20.27 -4.48 -12.62
C GLY A 213 -20.22 -2.96 -12.86
N LEU A 214 -21.37 -2.34 -13.08
CA LEU A 214 -21.56 -0.88 -13.12
C LEU A 214 -22.67 -0.43 -12.16
N VAL A 215 -22.34 -0.16 -10.90
CA VAL A 215 -23.32 0.21 -9.88
C VAL A 215 -24.01 1.54 -10.20
N ALA A 216 -23.25 2.58 -10.54
CA ALA A 216 -23.79 3.91 -10.82
C ALA A 216 -22.78 4.80 -11.58
N VAL A 217 -23.27 5.90 -12.14
CA VAL A 217 -22.43 6.88 -12.87
C VAL A 217 -22.66 8.28 -12.31
N LEU A 218 -21.57 8.92 -11.90
CA LEU A 218 -21.51 10.35 -11.65
C LEU A 218 -21.12 11.03 -12.97
N ALA A 219 -22.09 11.66 -13.63
CA ALA A 219 -21.89 12.35 -14.90
C ALA A 219 -20.84 13.47 -14.80
N ALA A 220 -20.26 13.85 -15.94
CA ALA A 220 -19.20 14.86 -16.06
C ALA A 220 -19.54 16.21 -15.40
N ASP A 221 -20.79 16.66 -15.57
CA ASP A 221 -21.35 17.90 -15.06
C ASP A 221 -22.01 17.78 -13.68
N ALA A 222 -22.18 16.55 -13.19
CA ALA A 222 -22.75 16.29 -11.87
C ALA A 222 -21.68 16.43 -10.77
N THR A 223 -22.07 17.08 -9.67
CA THR A 223 -21.21 17.25 -8.49
C THR A 223 -21.50 16.22 -7.39
N ARG A 224 -22.65 15.55 -7.46
CA ARG A 224 -23.13 14.62 -6.44
C ARG A 224 -23.95 13.49 -7.06
N LEU A 225 -23.80 12.29 -6.50
CA LEU A 225 -24.56 11.09 -6.82
C LEU A 225 -24.93 10.38 -5.53
N GLU A 226 -26.19 9.97 -5.40
CA GLU A 226 -26.64 9.12 -4.31
C GLU A 226 -26.94 7.72 -4.82
N ILE A 227 -26.37 6.71 -4.16
CA ILE A 227 -26.49 5.31 -4.53
C ILE A 227 -27.30 4.62 -3.43
N PRO A 228 -28.57 4.25 -3.68
CA PRO A 228 -29.35 3.49 -2.73
C PRO A 228 -28.75 2.10 -2.53
N VAL A 229 -28.45 1.75 -1.28
CA VAL A 229 -27.81 0.49 -0.91
C VAL A 229 -28.59 -0.24 0.19
N GLU A 230 -28.39 -1.54 0.24
CA GLU A 230 -28.83 -2.41 1.33
C GLU A 230 -27.63 -3.15 1.92
N VAL A 231 -27.66 -3.32 3.23
CA VAL A 231 -26.62 -3.96 4.02
C VAL A 231 -27.19 -5.16 4.75
N THR A 232 -26.43 -6.25 4.77
CA THR A 232 -26.74 -7.48 5.51
C THR A 232 -25.52 -8.01 6.24
N PRO A 233 -25.68 -8.61 7.44
CA PRO A 233 -24.56 -9.25 8.13
C PRO A 233 -24.14 -10.52 7.39
N MET A 234 -22.85 -10.69 7.16
CA MET A 234 -22.27 -11.93 6.60
C MET A 234 -21.99 -12.98 7.68
N ARG A 235 -21.76 -12.53 8.91
CA ARG A 235 -21.49 -13.38 10.07
C ARG A 235 -22.44 -13.01 11.19
N CYS A 236 -22.88 -14.02 11.92
CA CYS A 236 -23.80 -13.89 13.06
C CYS A 236 -23.21 -14.50 14.34
N ASP A 237 -21.90 -14.65 14.43
CA ASP A 237 -21.23 -15.09 15.66
C ASP A 237 -20.69 -13.87 16.43
N TRP A 238 -21.00 -13.79 17.72
CA TRP A 238 -20.62 -12.66 18.59
C TRP A 238 -19.11 -12.42 18.62
N HIS A 239 -18.32 -13.50 18.61
CA HIS A 239 -16.86 -13.44 18.56
C HIS A 239 -16.36 -12.59 17.38
N ALA A 240 -16.97 -12.73 16.19
CA ALA A 240 -16.63 -11.89 15.05
C ALA A 240 -16.85 -10.40 15.33
N PHE A 241 -17.95 -10.01 15.98
CA PHE A 241 -18.25 -8.60 16.25
C PHE A 241 -17.43 -8.01 17.41
N ALA A 242 -17.18 -8.79 18.46
CA ALA A 242 -16.44 -8.32 19.64
C ALA A 242 -14.96 -7.98 19.34
N GLU A 243 -14.35 -8.66 18.37
CA GLU A 243 -12.95 -8.46 17.98
C GLU A 243 -12.78 -7.75 16.62
N ALA A 244 -13.85 -7.10 16.14
CA ALA A 244 -13.89 -6.54 14.80
C ALA A 244 -13.03 -5.27 14.66
N LYS A 245 -11.80 -5.43 14.12
CA LYS A 245 -10.92 -4.29 13.81
C LYS A 245 -11.24 -3.57 12.49
N LYS A 246 -11.96 -4.23 11.57
CA LYS A 246 -12.19 -3.77 10.18
C LYS A 246 -13.62 -4.00 9.66
N ALA A 247 -14.59 -4.17 10.56
CA ALA A 247 -15.98 -4.46 10.16
C ALA A 247 -16.56 -3.41 9.19
N TYR A 248 -16.09 -2.17 9.27
CA TYR A 248 -16.67 -1.01 8.58
C TYR A 248 -15.75 -0.41 7.50
N LEU A 249 -14.72 -1.13 7.05
CA LEU A 249 -13.83 -0.68 5.97
C LEU A 249 -14.34 -1.22 4.62
N PHE A 250 -15.32 -0.54 4.02
CA PHE A 250 -15.96 -0.99 2.77
C PHE A 250 -15.11 -0.60 1.56
N PRO A 251 -14.62 -1.55 0.75
CA PRO A 251 -13.99 -1.24 -0.53
C PRO A 251 -15.04 -0.75 -1.52
N ILE A 252 -14.83 0.43 -2.11
CA ILE A 252 -15.66 0.98 -3.18
C ILE A 252 -14.82 1.00 -4.43
N TYR A 253 -15.27 0.30 -5.47
CA TYR A 253 -14.56 0.25 -6.73
C TYR A 253 -15.16 1.22 -7.73
N GLY A 254 -14.32 1.95 -8.45
CA GLY A 254 -14.76 2.89 -9.46
C GLY A 254 -13.69 3.22 -10.49
N THR A 255 -14.13 3.84 -11.58
CA THR A 255 -13.32 4.23 -12.71
C THR A 255 -13.51 5.71 -13.01
N VAL A 256 -12.44 6.40 -13.44
CA VAL A 256 -12.49 7.82 -13.85
C VAL A 256 -12.17 7.90 -15.34
N GLY A 257 -13.06 8.51 -16.13
CA GLY A 257 -12.83 8.76 -17.57
C GLY A 257 -12.62 7.50 -18.42
N GLY A 258 -13.17 6.35 -18.01
CA GLY A 258 -12.98 5.06 -18.71
C GLY A 258 -11.61 4.41 -18.53
N GLY A 259 -10.82 4.84 -17.54
CA GLY A 259 -9.53 4.22 -17.19
C GLY A 259 -9.64 2.84 -16.53
N GLU A 260 -8.59 2.41 -15.83
CA GLU A 260 -8.63 1.17 -15.06
C GLU A 260 -9.53 1.28 -13.82
N LYS A 261 -10.16 0.16 -13.44
CA LYS A 261 -10.94 0.02 -12.20
C LYS A 261 -10.02 0.15 -10.99
N ARG A 262 -10.40 1.02 -10.05
CA ARG A 262 -9.63 1.39 -8.86
C ARG A 262 -10.50 1.18 -7.62
N TYR A 263 -9.92 1.21 -6.43
CA TYR A 263 -10.74 1.20 -5.22
C TYR A 263 -10.27 2.21 -4.17
N LEU A 264 -11.21 2.63 -3.33
CA LEU A 264 -10.94 3.32 -2.08
C LEU A 264 -11.68 2.60 -0.95
N ILE A 265 -11.29 2.89 0.29
CA ILE A 265 -12.02 2.42 1.46
C ILE A 265 -12.92 3.56 1.92
N ALA A 266 -14.23 3.29 1.99
CA ALA A 266 -15.21 4.15 2.62
C ALA A 266 -15.53 3.61 4.01
N THR A 267 -15.58 4.51 5.01
CA THR A 267 -15.89 4.15 6.39
C THR A 267 -17.12 4.92 6.86
N PRO A 268 -18.20 4.24 7.30
CA PRO A 268 -19.34 4.91 7.89
C PRO A 268 -18.94 5.72 9.12
N PRO A 269 -19.52 6.89 9.35
CA PRO A 269 -19.30 7.64 10.59
C PRO A 269 -19.87 6.88 11.79
N ALA A 270 -19.40 7.20 13.00
CA ALA A 270 -19.74 6.47 14.23
C ALA A 270 -21.26 6.24 14.45
N PRO A 271 -22.16 7.21 14.19
CA PRO A 271 -23.60 6.96 14.31
C PRO A 271 -24.12 5.88 13.35
N VAL A 272 -23.59 5.82 12.13
CA VAL A 272 -23.95 4.79 11.15
C VAL A 272 -23.36 3.44 11.53
N GLN A 273 -22.13 3.39 12.07
CA GLN A 273 -21.56 2.16 12.60
C GLN A 273 -22.42 1.59 13.75
N GLN A 274 -22.93 2.46 14.64
CA GLN A 274 -23.83 2.04 15.71
C GLN A 274 -25.16 1.49 15.16
N ALA A 275 -25.71 2.11 14.12
CA ALA A 275 -26.90 1.59 13.44
C ALA A 275 -26.64 0.20 12.82
N PHE A 276 -25.48 -0.01 12.19
CA PHE A 276 -25.08 -1.31 11.63
C PHE A 276 -24.91 -2.37 12.71
N LEU A 277 -24.29 -2.02 13.84
CA LEU A 277 -24.10 -2.93 14.96
C LEU A 277 -25.43 -3.32 15.61
N SER A 278 -26.28 -2.34 15.94
CA SER A 278 -27.60 -2.59 16.53
C SER A 278 -28.48 -3.44 15.60
N TYR A 279 -28.49 -3.14 14.30
CA TYR A 279 -29.16 -3.96 13.30
C TYR A 279 -28.63 -5.40 13.27
N ALA A 280 -27.31 -5.59 13.31
CA ALA A 280 -26.70 -6.92 13.30
C ALA A 280 -27.03 -7.70 14.57
N GLN A 281 -26.99 -7.07 15.74
CA GLN A 281 -27.39 -7.66 17.03
C GLN A 281 -28.82 -8.17 16.97
N ASP A 282 -29.76 -7.36 16.46
CA ASP A 282 -31.16 -7.74 16.35
C ASP A 282 -31.40 -8.88 15.35
N VAL A 283 -30.75 -8.85 14.18
CA VAL A 283 -30.98 -9.84 13.12
C VAL A 283 -30.30 -11.17 13.41
N CYS A 284 -29.14 -11.14 14.07
CA CYS A 284 -28.35 -12.31 14.40
C CYS A 284 -28.63 -12.87 15.81
N GLY A 285 -29.35 -12.13 16.66
CA GLY A 285 -29.59 -12.51 18.06
C GLY A 285 -28.32 -12.51 18.92
N VAL A 286 -27.29 -11.76 18.51
CA VAL A 286 -26.01 -11.67 19.21
C VAL A 286 -26.04 -10.49 20.19
N GLY A 287 -25.70 -10.74 21.46
CA GLY A 287 -25.73 -9.71 22.51
C GLY A 287 -27.04 -9.61 23.30
N GLY A 288 -27.98 -10.53 23.10
CA GLY A 288 -29.17 -10.67 23.95
C GLY A 288 -28.91 -11.56 25.15
N SER A 289 -28.85 -10.96 26.34
CA SER A 289 -29.28 -11.56 27.60
C SER A 289 -30.67 -11.06 27.93
#